data_AF-G5RWK6-F1
#
_entry.id   AF-G5RWK6-F1
#
_cell.length_a   1.000
_cell.length_b   1.000
_cell.length_c   1.000
_cell.angle_alpha   90.00
_cell.angle_beta   90.00
_cell.angle_gamma   90.00
#
_symmetry.space_group_name_H-M   'P 1'
#
loop_
_entity.id
_entity.type
_entity.pdbx_description
1 polymer ?
#
loop_
_entity_poly.entity_id
_entity_poly.type
_entity_poly.pdbx_seq_one_letter_code
_entity_poly.pdbx_strand_id
1 'polypeptide(L)'
;MKGKFAAAVLFTAMGLASTAMAQDGQVNFTGKIIEAGCKINGSVTSSQDVKLGEVSKTAFTAAGSTAATTKFSLVLTACPADLLGKPFP
;
A
#
# COMPACT_ATOMS: atom_id res chain seq x y z
N MET A 1 2.01 80.52 -14.35
CA MET A 1 3.09 80.30 -13.34
C MET A 1 2.95 78.84 -12.92
N LYS A 2 3.69 77.88 -13.50
CA LYS A 2 5.09 77.48 -13.23
C LYS A 2 5.34 77.06 -11.78
N GLY A 3 5.74 75.80 -11.61
CA GLY A 3 6.42 75.26 -10.41
C GLY A 3 5.48 74.38 -9.58
N LYS A 4 5.50 73.05 -9.72
CA LYS A 4 6.45 72.07 -9.13
C LYS A 4 6.56 72.22 -7.62
N PHE A 5 6.32 71.15 -6.86
CA PHE A 5 6.96 70.70 -5.59
C PHE A 5 6.04 69.57 -5.05
N ALA A 6 6.24 68.30 -5.39
CA ALA A 6 7.19 67.37 -4.75
C ALA A 6 7.09 67.37 -3.21
N ALA A 7 6.21 66.55 -2.65
CA ALA A 7 6.31 65.93 -1.32
C ALA A 7 5.13 64.93 -1.19
N ALA A 8 5.36 63.64 -1.43
CA ALA A 8 5.73 62.68 -0.39
C ALA A 8 4.53 62.31 0.49
N VAL A 9 3.83 61.22 0.15
CA VAL A 9 3.34 60.23 1.12
C VAL A 9 3.33 58.87 0.42
N LEU A 10 4.36 58.07 0.72
CA LEU A 10 4.35 56.62 0.56
C LEU A 10 3.26 56.01 1.46
N PHE A 11 2.92 54.74 1.20
CA PHE A 11 2.00 53.88 1.94
C PHE A 11 0.53 54.15 1.56
N THR A 12 -0.21 53.24 0.96
CA THR A 12 -0.36 51.82 1.32
C THR A 12 -0.84 51.02 0.10
N ALA A 13 0.08 50.42 -0.65
CA ALA A 13 -0.24 49.22 -1.42
C ALA A 13 -0.25 48.02 -0.44
N MET A 14 -1.22 47.97 0.46
CA MET A 14 -1.44 46.78 1.28
C MET A 14 -2.21 45.80 0.41
N GLY A 15 -1.47 44.85 -0.16
CA GLY A 15 -1.97 43.83 -1.04
C GLY A 15 -3.16 43.12 -0.41
N LEU A 16 -4.27 43.12 -1.15
CA LEU A 16 -5.28 42.08 -0.99
C LEU A 16 -4.70 40.82 -1.63
N ALA A 17 -3.78 40.16 -0.92
CA ALA A 17 -3.50 38.76 -1.16
C ALA A 17 -4.76 38.01 -0.68
N SER A 18 -5.77 37.94 -1.56
CA SER A 18 -6.88 37.02 -1.38
C SER A 18 -6.28 35.62 -1.23
N THR A 19 -6.44 35.08 -0.03
CA THR A 19 -5.96 33.77 0.37
C THR A 19 -6.45 32.74 -0.66
N ALA A 20 -5.53 32.14 -1.41
CA ALA A 20 -5.83 30.93 -2.16
C ALA A 20 -6.13 29.85 -1.12
N MET A 21 -7.41 29.70 -0.76
CA MET A 21 -7.87 28.63 0.10
C MET A 21 -7.80 27.34 -0.72
N ALA A 22 -6.60 26.78 -0.86
CA ALA A 22 -6.43 25.42 -1.31
C ALA A 22 -6.96 24.54 -0.18
N GLN A 23 -8.26 24.21 -0.23
CA GLN A 23 -8.77 23.06 0.50
C GLN A 23 -8.27 21.84 -0.26
N ASP A 24 -6.97 21.56 -0.11
CA ASP A 24 -6.39 20.33 -0.64
C ASP A 24 -7.23 19.16 -0.14
N GLY A 25 -7.68 18.34 -1.08
CA GLY A 25 -8.66 17.28 -0.82
C GLY A 25 -8.20 16.39 0.33
N GLN A 26 -9.08 16.15 1.29
CA GLN A 26 -8.77 15.29 2.42
C GLN A 26 -8.72 13.83 1.98
N VAL A 27 -7.52 13.25 1.99
CA VAL A 27 -7.36 11.80 1.81
C VAL A 27 -7.42 11.13 3.18
N ASN A 28 -8.54 10.48 3.46
CA ASN A 28 -8.77 9.77 4.70
C ASN A 28 -8.39 8.29 4.53
N PHE A 29 -7.23 7.92 5.07
CA PHE A 29 -6.85 6.52 5.18
C PHE A 29 -7.39 5.94 6.49
N THR A 30 -8.41 5.09 6.39
CA THR A 30 -8.97 4.37 7.54
C THR A 30 -8.51 2.93 7.52
N GLY A 31 -7.90 2.48 8.61
CA GLY A 31 -7.43 1.11 8.75
C GLY A 31 -7.06 0.80 10.20
N LYS A 32 -7.05 -0.49 10.55
CA LYS A 32 -6.58 -0.99 11.85
C LYS A 32 -5.23 -1.66 11.63
N ILE A 33 -4.19 -1.18 12.32
CA ILE A 33 -2.92 -1.89 12.39
C ILE A 33 -3.11 -3.06 13.34
N ILE A 34 -2.94 -4.29 12.83
CA ILE A 34 -2.95 -5.51 13.65
C ILE A 34 -1.52 -5.98 13.89
N GLU A 35 -1.26 -6.39 15.12
CA GLU A 35 0.10 -6.56 15.63
C GLU A 35 0.77 -7.86 15.18
N ALA A 36 0.01 -8.85 14.73
CA ALA A 36 0.57 -10.12 14.26
C ALA A 36 -0.36 -10.84 13.29
N GLY A 37 0.16 -11.22 12.11
CA GLY A 37 -0.41 -12.32 11.35
C GLY A 37 -0.18 -13.65 12.07
N CYS A 38 -0.71 -14.74 11.52
CA CYS A 38 -0.44 -16.06 12.07
C CYS A 38 1.05 -16.43 11.96
N LYS A 39 1.54 -17.25 12.88
CA LYS A 39 2.88 -17.85 12.82
C LYS A 39 2.79 -19.18 12.06
N ILE A 40 3.81 -19.53 11.28
CA ILE A 40 3.94 -20.90 10.77
C ILE A 40 4.21 -21.80 11.97
N ASN A 41 3.48 -22.89 12.09
CA ASN A 41 3.68 -23.86 13.15
C ASN A 41 5.11 -24.43 13.05
N GLY A 42 5.98 -24.13 14.00
CA GLY A 42 7.39 -24.57 13.97
C GLY A 42 7.61 -26.08 14.14
N SER A 43 6.55 -26.88 14.40
CA SER A 43 6.63 -28.36 14.42
C SER A 43 6.64 -28.97 13.01
N VAL A 44 6.15 -28.25 12.00
CA VAL A 44 6.61 -28.46 10.62
C VAL A 44 7.85 -27.61 10.47
N THR A 45 8.97 -28.20 10.06
CA THR A 45 10.25 -27.51 9.94
C THR A 45 10.06 -26.15 9.28
N SER A 46 10.71 -25.11 9.78
CA SER A 46 10.61 -23.72 9.28
C SER A 46 10.92 -23.58 7.77
N SER A 47 11.40 -24.64 7.12
CA SER A 47 11.39 -24.85 5.68
C SER A 47 10.50 -26.05 5.33
N GLN A 48 9.52 -25.85 4.43
CA GLN A 48 8.68 -26.89 3.85
C GLN A 48 9.04 -27.05 2.37
N ASP A 49 9.69 -28.17 2.02
CA ASP A 49 10.09 -28.44 0.64
C ASP A 49 8.94 -29.08 -0.14
N VAL A 50 8.28 -28.29 -0.99
CA VAL A 50 7.24 -28.80 -1.91
C VAL A 50 7.91 -29.29 -3.19
N LYS A 51 8.11 -30.61 -3.30
CA LYS A 51 8.68 -31.22 -4.51
C LYS A 51 7.62 -31.31 -5.62
N LEU A 52 7.85 -30.58 -6.72
CA LEU A 52 6.98 -30.59 -7.89
C LEU A 52 7.12 -31.85 -8.75
N GLY A 53 8.25 -32.58 -8.62
CA GLY A 53 8.57 -33.75 -9.42
C GLY A 53 9.10 -33.40 -10.82
N GLU A 54 9.14 -34.40 -11.70
CA GLU A 54 9.54 -34.22 -13.10
C GLU A 54 8.33 -33.85 -13.96
N VAL A 55 8.43 -32.74 -14.69
CA VAL A 55 7.36 -32.25 -15.57
C VAL A 55 7.86 -32.22 -17.01
N SER A 56 7.20 -32.96 -17.90
CA SER A 56 7.57 -32.98 -19.32
C SER A 56 7.44 -31.61 -19.97
N LYS A 57 8.37 -31.27 -20.87
CA LYS A 57 8.29 -30.04 -21.69
C LYS A 57 6.99 -30.00 -22.50
N THR A 58 6.48 -31.16 -22.94
CA THR A 58 5.23 -31.26 -23.70
C THR A 58 3.98 -30.93 -22.88
N ALA A 59 4.09 -30.86 -21.55
CA ALA A 59 2.99 -30.41 -20.69
C ALA A 59 2.75 -28.89 -20.78
N PHE A 60 3.68 -28.13 -21.37
CA PHE A 60 3.55 -26.70 -21.58
C PHE A 60 3.35 -26.40 -23.07
N THR A 61 2.10 -26.15 -23.48
CA THR A 61 1.75 -26.03 -24.91
C THR A 61 1.87 -24.61 -25.46
N ALA A 62 1.91 -23.61 -24.59
CA ALA A 62 2.03 -22.19 -24.94
C ALA A 62 2.50 -21.35 -23.74
N ALA A 63 2.87 -20.09 -23.99
CA ALA A 63 3.12 -19.11 -22.92
C ALA A 63 1.90 -19.00 -21.99
N GLY A 64 2.13 -19.07 -20.68
CA GLY A 64 1.07 -19.07 -19.67
C GLY A 64 0.49 -20.45 -19.32
N SER A 65 0.97 -21.54 -19.93
CA SER A 65 0.54 -22.90 -19.58
C SER A 65 0.98 -23.28 -18.15
N THR A 66 0.11 -23.96 -17.42
CA THR A 66 0.39 -24.51 -16.08
C THR A 66 0.37 -26.04 -16.12
N ALA A 67 1.27 -26.69 -15.38
CA ALA A 67 1.32 -28.14 -15.28
C ALA A 67 1.72 -28.57 -13.87
N ALA A 68 1.45 -29.84 -13.53
CA ALA A 68 1.85 -30.49 -12.27
C ALA A 68 1.49 -29.68 -11.01
N THR A 69 0.20 -29.36 -10.84
CA THR A 69 -0.28 -28.67 -9.63
C THR A 69 -0.06 -29.51 -8.38
N THR A 70 0.90 -29.12 -7.55
CA THR A 70 1.20 -29.79 -6.28
C THR A 70 0.47 -29.09 -5.14
N LYS A 71 -0.39 -29.83 -4.44
CA LYS A 71 -1.03 -29.33 -3.22
C LYS A 71 -0.04 -29.39 -2.05
N PHE A 72 -0.02 -28.34 -1.24
CA PHE A 72 0.66 -28.32 0.05
C PHE A 72 -0.22 -27.60 1.07
N SER A 73 0.00 -27.91 2.35
CA SER A 73 -0.74 -27.31 3.46
C SER A 73 0.21 -26.56 4.37
N LEU A 74 -0.17 -25.34 4.74
CA LEU A 74 0.50 -24.56 5.77
C LEU A 74 -0.33 -24.63 7.04
N VAL A 75 0.27 -25.13 8.12
CA VAL A 75 -0.35 -25.12 9.44
C VAL A 75 0.08 -23.85 10.14
N LEU A 76 -0.90 -23.01 10.48
CA LEU A 76 -0.69 -21.73 11.12
C LEU A 76 -1.10 -21.81 12.59
N THR A 77 -0.32 -21.19 13.47
CA THR A 77 -0.58 -21.06 14.91
C THR A 77 -0.57 -19.59 15.33
N ALA A 78 -1.04 -19.31 16.56
CA ALA A 78 -1.09 -17.95 17.12
C ALA A 78 -1.78 -16.92 16.19
N CYS A 79 -2.83 -17.35 15.49
CA CYS A 79 -3.67 -16.44 14.71
C CYS A 79 -4.53 -15.59 15.65
N PRO A 80 -4.59 -14.26 15.48
CA PRO A 80 -5.59 -13.43 16.15
C PRO A 80 -7.02 -13.89 15.84
N ALA A 81 -7.92 -13.75 16.81
CA ALA A 81 -9.33 -14.10 16.65
C ALA A 81 -9.99 -13.39 15.45
N ASP A 82 -9.57 -12.15 15.17
CA ASP A 82 -10.05 -11.34 14.05
C ASP A 82 -9.75 -11.97 12.67
N LEU A 83 -8.78 -12.90 12.57
CA LEU A 83 -8.41 -13.58 11.33
C LEU A 83 -9.10 -14.95 11.16
N LEU A 84 -9.75 -15.47 12.19
CA LEU A 84 -10.43 -16.76 12.11
C LEU A 84 -11.63 -16.68 11.16
N GLY A 85 -11.65 -17.56 10.14
CA GLY A 85 -12.74 -17.65 9.15
C GLY A 85 -12.68 -16.61 8.03
N LYS A 86 -11.66 -15.75 7.98
CA LYS A 86 -11.45 -14.87 6.82
C LYS A 86 -10.67 -15.58 5.72
N PRO A 87 -11.03 -15.40 4.44
CA PRO A 87 -10.23 -15.90 3.34
C PRO A 87 -8.82 -15.32 3.43
N PHE A 88 -7.81 -16.16 3.26
CA PHE A 88 -6.46 -15.69 3.01
C PHE A 88 -6.45 -15.06 1.60
N PRO A 89 -6.08 -13.78 1.44
CA PRO A 89 -5.99 -13.15 0.13
C PRO A 89 -4.88 -13.75 -0.73
#